data_AF-A0A953IPK7-F1
#
_entry.id   AF-A0A953IPK7-F1
#
_cell.length_a   1.000
_cell.length_b   1.000
_cell.length_c   1.000
_cell.angle_alpha   90.00
_cell.angle_beta   90.00
_cell.angle_gamma   90.00
#
_symmetry.space_group_name_H-M   'P 1'
#
loop_
_entity.id
_entity.type
_entity.pdbx_description
1 polymer ?
#
loop_
_entity_poly.entity_id
_entity_poly.type
_entity_poly.pdbx_seq_one_letter_code
_entity_poly.pdbx_strand_id
1 'polypeptide(L)' 'IIERLMCDLCVDLDAVAGDADFSAELSALQPLADDGVAHIDGRRVTITEQGRPFVRLVAAAFDTYLSREQARHSIAV' A
#
# COMPACT_ATOMS: atom_id res chain seq x y z
N ILE A 1 0.26 -7.27 0.16
CA ILE A 1 -0.28 -5.89 0.26
C ILE A 1 -1.54 -5.74 -0.60
N ILE A 2 -1.45 -5.92 -1.92
CA ILE A 2 -2.56 -5.76 -2.89
C ILE A 2 -3.80 -6.57 -2.49
N GLU A 3 -3.65 -7.88 -2.24
CA GLU A 3 -4.77 -8.75 -1.85
C GLU A 3 -5.47 -8.24 -0.58
N ARG A 4 -4.71 -7.88 0.47
CA ARG A 4 -5.27 -7.35 1.71
C ARG A 4 -6.00 -6.03 1.51
N LEU A 5 -5.49 -5.13 0.67
CA LEU A 5 -6.21 -3.92 0.32
C LEU A 5 -7.52 -4.22 -0.41
N MET A 6 -7.53 -5.18 -1.34
CA MET A 6 -8.74 -5.52 -2.10
C MET A 6 -9.79 -6.29 -1.29
N CYS A 7 -9.36 -7.19 -0.39
CA CYS A 7 -10.24 -8.07 0.39
C CYS A 7 -10.57 -7.49 1.76
N ASP A 8 -9.55 -7.07 2.51
CA ASP A 8 -9.67 -6.62 3.89
C ASP A 8 -9.84 -5.09 3.99
N LEU A 9 -9.65 -4.36 2.89
CA LEU A 9 -9.70 -2.90 2.84
C LEU A 9 -8.72 -2.22 3.81
N CYS A 10 -7.75 -2.96 4.33
CA CYS A 10 -6.72 -2.45 5.21
C CYS A 10 -5.45 -3.27 5.05
N VAL A 11 -4.31 -2.63 5.28
CA VAL A 11 -3.02 -3.30 5.33
C VAL A 11 -2.13 -2.62 6.37
N ASP A 12 -1.42 -3.45 7.11
CA ASP A 12 -0.33 -3.03 7.98
C ASP A 12 0.99 -3.39 7.29
N LEU A 13 1.77 -2.38 6.91
CA LEU A 13 3.01 -2.56 6.17
C LEU A 13 4.13 -3.12 7.06
N ASP A 14 4.12 -2.85 8.36
CA ASP A 14 5.03 -3.47 9.32
C ASP A 14 4.80 -4.97 9.37
N ALA A 15 3.53 -5.39 9.47
CA ALA A 15 3.17 -6.79 9.54
C ALA A 15 3.45 -7.56 8.23
N VAL A 16 3.47 -6.88 7.09
CA VAL A 16 3.61 -7.52 5.77
C VAL A 16 5.04 -7.46 5.24
N ALA A 17 5.81 -6.43 5.58
CA ALA A 17 7.10 -6.15 4.95
C ALA A 17 8.18 -5.63 5.93
N GLY A 18 7.93 -5.62 7.24
CA GLY A 18 8.92 -5.28 8.26
C GLY A 18 9.59 -3.91 8.01
N ASP A 19 10.93 -3.91 7.91
CA ASP A 19 11.78 -2.73 7.72
C ASP A 19 11.80 -2.17 6.27
N ALA A 20 10.99 -2.70 5.36
CA ALA A 20 10.85 -2.17 4.00
C ALA A 20 10.44 -0.67 4.01
N ASP A 21 11.06 0.13 3.14
CA ASP A 21 10.78 1.56 3.05
C ASP A 21 9.66 1.83 2.02
N PHE A 22 8.49 2.22 2.53
CA PHE A 22 7.31 2.60 1.73
C PHE A 22 7.07 4.11 1.70
N SER A 23 8.06 4.93 2.06
CA SER A 23 7.89 6.39 2.14
C SER A 23 7.41 7.00 0.81
N ALA A 24 7.88 6.47 -0.32
CA ALA A 24 7.46 6.91 -1.65
C ALA A 24 5.99 6.57 -1.94
N GLU A 25 5.56 5.36 -1.62
CA GLU A 25 4.19 4.88 -1.81
C GLU A 25 3.22 5.63 -0.90
N LEU A 26 3.58 5.79 0.38
CA LEU A 26 2.80 6.57 1.34
C LEU A 26 2.68 8.04 0.90
N SER A 27 3.75 8.62 0.37
CA SER A 27 3.71 9.97 -0.21
C SER A 27 2.83 10.05 -1.46
N ALA A 28 2.83 9.02 -2.31
CA ALA A 28 1.97 8.96 -3.50
C ALA A 28 0.49 8.81 -3.15
N LEU A 29 0.18 8.23 -1.98
CA LEU A 29 -1.18 8.06 -1.48
C LEU A 29 -1.72 9.28 -0.71
N GLN A 30 -0.88 10.22 -0.30
CA GLN A 30 -1.35 11.43 0.40
C GLN A 30 -2.48 12.20 -0.29
N PRO A 31 -2.45 12.49 -1.61
CA PRO A 31 -3.58 13.16 -2.25
C PRO A 31 -4.88 12.36 -2.19
N LEU A 32 -4.82 11.02 -2.18
CA LEU A 32 -6.00 10.16 -1.99
C LEU A 32 -6.46 10.17 -0.52
N ALA A 33 -5.52 10.31 0.42
CA ALA A 33 -5.87 10.44 1.83
C ALA A 33 -6.56 11.78 2.13
N ASP A 34 -6.08 12.87 1.52
CA ASP A 34 -6.69 14.20 1.61
C ASP A 34 -8.11 14.22 1.03
N ASP A 35 -8.35 13.50 -0.07
CA ASP A 35 -9.68 13.33 -0.68
C ASP A 35 -10.59 12.36 0.12
N GLY A 36 -10.08 11.76 1.20
CA GLY A 36 -10.83 10.84 2.06
C GLY A 36 -11.03 9.45 1.45
N VAL A 37 -10.24 9.06 0.45
CA VAL A 37 -10.25 7.72 -0.16
C VAL A 37 -9.57 6.69 0.75
N ALA A 38 -8.50 7.09 1.43
CA ALA A 38 -7.78 6.23 2.37
C ALA A 38 -7.40 6.99 3.64
N HIS A 39 -7.22 6.26 4.73
CA HIS A 39 -6.64 6.78 5.96
C HIS A 39 -5.26 6.14 6.14
N ILE A 40 -4.26 6.98 6.37
CA ILE A 40 -2.87 6.57 6.55
C ILE A 40 -2.49 6.91 8.00
N ASP A 41 -2.24 5.88 8.79
CA ASP A 41 -1.79 5.99 10.19
C ASP A 41 -0.40 5.34 10.30
N GLY A 42 0.64 6.16 10.21
CA GLY A 42 2.03 5.69 10.15
C GLY A 42 2.26 4.73 8.98
N ARG A 43 2.38 3.43 9.29
CA ARG A 43 2.61 2.33 8.33
C ARG A 43 1.37 1.48 8.09
N ARG A 44 0.19 1.95 8.51
CA ARG A 44 -1.10 1.33 8.27
C ARG A 44 -1.90 2.13 7.27
N VAL A 45 -2.44 1.46 6.26
CA VAL A 45 -3.32 2.06 5.25
C VAL A 45 -4.68 1.38 5.32
N THR A 46 -5.73 2.18 5.47
CA THR A 46 -7.11 1.71 5.55
C THR A 46 -7.94 2.43 4.50
N ILE A 47 -8.63 1.70 3.63
CA ILE A 47 -9.55 2.26 2.64
C ILE A 47 -10.83 2.69 3.36
N THR A 48 -11.29 3.90 3.07
CA THR A 48 -12.55 4.39 3.63
C THR A 48 -13.74 3.78 2.90
N GLU A 49 -14.95 3.95 3.46
CA GLU A 49 -16.20 3.56 2.81
C GLU A 49 -16.34 4.19 1.41
N GLN A 50 -16.01 5.47 1.28
CA GLN A 50 -16.06 6.22 0.01
C GLN A 50 -14.93 5.82 -0.95
N GLY A 51 -13.81 5.35 -0.40
CA GLY A 51 -12.65 4.90 -1.13
C GLY A 51 -12.73 3.50 -1.73
N ARG A 52 -13.71 2.67 -1.31
CA ARG A 52 -13.93 1.30 -1.80
C ARG A 52 -13.87 1.17 -3.34
N PRO A 53 -14.55 1.99 -4.16
CA PRO A 53 -14.44 1.91 -5.62
C PRO A 53 -13.04 2.23 -6.16
N PHE A 54 -12.21 2.95 -5.40
CA PHE A 54 -10.85 3.34 -5.75
C PHE A 54 -9.78 2.39 -5.18
N VAL A 55 -10.18 1.27 -4.55
CA VAL A 55 -9.23 0.33 -3.92
C VAL A 55 -8.14 -0.15 -4.88
N ARG A 56 -8.47 -0.36 -6.17
CA ARG A 56 -7.49 -0.76 -7.19
C ARG A 56 -6.45 0.33 -7.47
N LEU A 57 -6.82 1.61 -7.35
CA LEU A 57 -5.89 2.73 -7.52
C LEU A 57 -4.90 2.78 -6.34
N VAL A 58 -5.40 2.62 -5.11
CA VAL A 58 -4.55 2.56 -3.91
C VAL A 58 -3.63 1.34 -3.98
N ALA A 59 -4.15 0.17 -4.38
CA ALA A 59 -3.35 -1.04 -4.51
C ALA A 59 -2.25 -0.94 -5.59
N ALA A 60 -2.51 -0.24 -6.69
CA ALA A 60 -1.53 -0.05 -7.77
C ALA A 60 -0.30 0.77 -7.33
N ALA A 61 -0.45 1.67 -6.35
CA ALA A 61 0.69 2.39 -5.77
C ALA A 61 1.71 1.41 -5.15
N PHE A 62 1.25 0.31 -4.56
CA PHE A 62 2.09 -0.72 -3.96
C PHE A 62 2.57 -1.82 -4.93
N ASP A 63 1.97 -1.93 -6.12
CA ASP A 63 2.32 -2.93 -7.13
C ASP A 63 3.70 -2.65 -7.76
N THR A 64 3.99 -1.37 -7.99
CA THR A 64 5.30 -0.93 -8.49
C THR A 64 6.41 -1.22 -7.48
N TYR A 65 6.12 -1.04 -6.18
CA TYR A 65 7.05 -1.40 -5.11
C TYR A 65 7.31 -2.91 -5.07
N LEU A 66 6.26 -3.73 -5.06
CA LEU A 66 6.36 -5.19 -5.03
C LEU A 66 7.18 -5.74 -6.20
N SER A 67 7.07 -5.11 -7.37
CA SER A 67 7.88 -5.47 -8.55
C SER A 67 9.36 -5.10 -8.37
N ARG A 68 9.67 -3.95 -7.74
CA ARG A 68 11.05 -3.52 -7.45
C ARG A 68 11.70 -4.31 -6.31
N GLU A 69 10.96 -4.67 -5.27
CA GLU A 69 11.48 -5.44 -4.14
C GLU A 69 11.66 -6.93 -4.47
N GLN A 70 10.75 -7.53 -5.27
CA GLN A 70 10.98 -8.90 -5.81
C GLN A 70 12.24 -8.98 -6.67
N ALA A 71 12.59 -7.91 -7.40
CA ALA A 71 13.85 -7.85 -8.14
C ALA A 71 15.08 -7.74 -7.22
N ARG A 72 14.95 -7.14 -6.03
CA ARG A 72 16.01 -7.05 -5.00
C ARG A 72 16.19 -8.38 -4.24
N HIS A 73 15.10 -9.09 -3.94
CA HIS A 73 15.15 -10.38 -3.25
C HIS A 73 15.45 -11.58 -4.17
N SER A 74 15.44 -11.37 -5.50
CA SER A 74 15.94 -12.34 -6.48
C SER A 74 17.46 -12.23 -6.67
N ILE A 75 18.22 -12.29 -5.58
CA ILE A 75 19.58 -12.83 -5.62
C ILE A 75 19.46 -14.27 -5.18
N ALA A 76 19.30 -15.16 -6.15
CA ALA A 76 19.52 -16.58 -5.94
C ALA A 76 20.98 -16.77 -5.47
N VAL A 77 21.14 -17.42 -4.32
CA VAL A 77 22.35 -18.17 -3.97
C VAL A 77 22.25 -19.56 -4.56
#